data_AF-A0A8C4XHH2-F1
#
_entry.id   AF-A0A8C4XHH2-F1
#
_cell.length_a   1.000
_cell.length_b   1.000
_cell.length_c   1.000
_cell.angle_alpha   90.00
_cell.angle_beta   90.00
_cell.angle_gamma   90.00
#
_symmetry.space_group_name_H-M   'P 1'
#
loop_
_entity.id
_entity.type
_entity.pdbx_description
1 polymer ?
#
loop_
_entity_poly.entity_id
_entity_poly.type
_entity_poly.pdbx_seq_one_letter_code
_entity_poly.pdbx_strand_id
1 'polypeptide(L)'
;MPPPPLQGFLPELGTNKEGGINHSTSGSGGRAEGPYEKHRSPNVRMDMSVSRDQRRAMALKIPLPIEEIINLPVDDFNEHLSKYQLNDAQLALIRDIRRRGKNKVAAQNCRKRKLENIVHLEKEIDLLQAEKVQLTREKSEMGQNLSHLKRKIIALSLFRCPMSPAWLSGCVAGLCSVTPFSDVQCQIVTCLRPWIPRDHMSPFLQAT
;
A
#
# COMPACT_ATOMS: atom_id res chain seq x y z
N MET A 1 29.55 -5.80 -16.81
CA MET A 1 28.26 -5.32 -17.35
C MET A 1 27.29 -5.15 -16.20
N PRO A 2 26.60 -4.02 -16.04
CA PRO A 2 25.55 -3.88 -15.03
C PRO A 2 24.28 -4.63 -15.46
N PRO A 3 23.44 -5.10 -14.52
CA PRO A 3 22.17 -5.75 -14.85
C PRO A 3 21.15 -4.75 -15.41
N PRO A 4 20.18 -5.20 -16.24
CA PRO A 4 19.17 -4.32 -16.80
C PRO A 4 18.14 -3.89 -15.73
N PRO A 5 17.48 -2.72 -15.91
CA PRO A 5 16.49 -2.25 -14.96
C PRO A 5 15.21 -3.08 -15.05
N LEU A 6 14.56 -3.29 -13.89
CA LEU A 6 13.28 -3.99 -13.81
C LEU A 6 12.18 -3.16 -14.50
N GLN A 7 11.60 -3.73 -15.55
CA GLN A 7 10.44 -3.17 -16.25
C GLN A 7 9.22 -3.24 -15.32
N GLY A 8 8.79 -2.09 -14.80
CA GLY A 8 7.53 -1.98 -14.07
C GLY A 8 6.35 -2.21 -15.02
N PHE A 9 5.57 -3.27 -14.76
CA PHE A 9 4.27 -3.44 -15.39
C PHE A 9 3.26 -2.49 -14.72
N LEU A 10 2.87 -1.44 -15.44
CA LEU A 10 1.68 -0.64 -15.13
C LEU A 10 0.45 -1.39 -15.69
N PRO A 11 -0.60 -1.66 -14.89
CA PRO A 11 -1.85 -2.15 -15.46
C PRO A 11 -2.58 -1.00 -16.16
N GLU A 12 -2.76 -1.13 -17.48
CA GLU A 12 -3.60 -0.27 -18.32
C GLU A 12 -5.04 -0.21 -17.77
N LEU A 13 -5.56 1.02 -17.60
CA LEU A 13 -6.96 1.28 -17.29
C LEU A 13 -7.82 0.98 -18.54
N GLY A 14 -8.45 -0.19 -18.53
CA GLY A 14 -9.46 -0.56 -19.53
C GLY A 14 -10.67 0.37 -19.47
N THR A 15 -10.93 1.05 -20.60
CA THR A 15 -12.15 1.83 -20.84
C THR A 15 -13.31 0.88 -21.14
N ASN A 16 -14.26 0.77 -20.21
CA ASN A 16 -15.45 -0.04 -20.40
C ASN A 16 -16.48 0.75 -21.21
N LYS A 17 -16.78 0.25 -22.41
CA LYS A 17 -17.85 0.73 -23.29
C LYS A 17 -19.21 0.36 -22.71
N GLU A 18 -20.12 1.32 -22.80
CA GLU A 18 -21.47 1.29 -22.28
C GLU A 18 -22.34 0.25 -22.99
N GLY A 19 -22.96 -0.64 -22.20
CA GLY A 19 -24.06 -1.50 -22.62
C GLY A 19 -25.23 -1.27 -21.68
N GLY A 20 -26.22 -0.52 -22.15
CA GLY A 20 -27.42 -0.19 -21.39
C GLY A 20 -28.39 -1.36 -21.27
N ILE A 21 -28.94 -1.54 -20.07
CA ILE A 21 -30.21 -2.25 -19.85
C ILE A 21 -31.00 -1.43 -18.84
N ASN A 22 -32.14 -0.89 -19.31
CA ASN A 22 -33.14 -0.22 -18.49
C ASN A 22 -34.07 -1.28 -17.89
N HIS A 23 -34.35 -1.23 -16.58
CA HIS A 23 -35.74 -1.27 -16.09
C HIS A 23 -35.86 -0.81 -14.63
N SER A 24 -36.77 0.15 -14.46
CA SER A 24 -37.77 0.29 -13.41
C SER A 24 -37.35 0.52 -11.95
N THR A 25 -37.48 1.79 -11.59
CA THR A 25 -37.74 2.38 -10.27
C THR A 25 -38.81 1.65 -9.45
N SER A 26 -38.51 1.43 -8.16
CA SER A 26 -39.50 1.51 -7.09
C SER A 26 -38.82 1.69 -5.73
N GLY A 27 -39.11 2.82 -5.07
CA GLY A 27 -39.42 2.87 -3.64
C GLY A 27 -38.28 2.91 -2.62
N SER A 28 -37.86 4.13 -2.29
CA SER A 28 -37.64 4.68 -0.93
C SER A 28 -37.35 3.74 0.24
N GLY A 29 -36.21 3.94 0.92
CA GLY A 29 -35.98 3.46 2.28
C GLY A 29 -34.60 3.83 2.80
N GLY A 30 -34.53 4.62 3.87
CA GLY A 30 -33.32 5.33 4.33
C GLY A 30 -32.15 4.46 4.80
N ARG A 31 -30.97 5.10 4.78
CA ARG A 31 -29.76 4.66 5.49
C ARG A 31 -30.03 4.60 6.99
N ALA A 32 -29.66 3.48 7.61
CA ALA A 32 -29.32 3.43 9.03
C ALA A 32 -28.05 2.58 9.18
N GLU A 33 -27.01 3.24 9.68
CA GLU A 33 -25.73 2.69 10.08
C GLU A 33 -25.84 1.93 11.41
N GLY A 34 -25.17 0.78 11.50
CA GLY A 34 -24.68 0.14 12.73
C GLY A 34 -25.50 -1.02 13.32
N PRO A 35 -24.89 -1.88 14.17
CA PRO A 35 -23.53 -2.43 14.17
C PRO A 35 -23.55 -3.96 13.95
N TYR A 36 -22.57 -4.50 13.21
CA TYR A 36 -22.41 -5.94 13.02
C TYR A 36 -21.81 -6.61 14.27
N GLU A 37 -22.62 -6.87 15.30
CA GLU A 37 -22.23 -7.76 16.38
C GLU A 37 -22.37 -9.22 15.93
N LYS A 38 -21.42 -9.66 15.09
CA LYS A 38 -21.28 -11.07 14.77
C LYS A 38 -20.65 -11.77 15.96
N HIS A 39 -21.51 -12.31 16.82
CA HIS A 39 -21.17 -13.28 17.86
C HIS A 39 -20.14 -14.29 17.34
N ARG A 40 -18.87 -14.09 17.72
CA ARG A 40 -17.82 -15.09 17.56
C ARG A 40 -18.09 -16.15 18.61
N SER A 41 -18.93 -17.13 18.28
CA SER A 41 -19.10 -18.30 19.14
C SER A 41 -17.78 -19.09 19.11
N PRO A 42 -17.03 -19.23 20.21
CA PRO A 42 -15.90 -20.14 20.27
C PRO A 42 -16.44 -21.52 20.64
N ASN A 43 -17.27 -22.08 19.76
CA ASN A 43 -17.68 -23.48 19.86
C ASN A 43 -17.10 -24.22 18.65
N VAL A 44 -15.77 -24.40 18.68
CA VAL A 44 -15.19 -25.64 18.18
C VAL A 44 -15.56 -26.72 19.21
N ARG A 45 -16.85 -27.03 19.30
CA ARG A 45 -17.26 -28.32 19.85
C ARG A 45 -16.74 -29.30 18.82
N MET A 46 -15.57 -29.88 19.13
CA MET A 46 -15.18 -31.17 18.59
C MET A 46 -16.40 -32.06 18.77
N ASP A 47 -17.15 -32.18 17.69
CA ASP A 47 -18.29 -33.05 17.62
C ASP A 47 -17.74 -34.47 17.68
N MET A 48 -17.66 -34.98 18.91
CA MET A 48 -17.34 -36.37 19.24
C MET A 48 -18.54 -37.29 18.91
N SER A 49 -19.57 -36.80 18.23
CA SER A 49 -20.50 -37.67 17.51
C SER A 49 -19.83 -38.18 16.24
N VAL A 50 -20.01 -39.47 15.97
CA VAL A 50 -19.55 -40.13 14.75
C VAL A 50 -19.95 -39.28 13.54
N SER A 51 -18.96 -38.67 12.87
CA SER A 51 -19.15 -37.85 11.67
C SER A 51 -20.07 -38.57 10.69
N ARG A 52 -20.95 -37.83 9.99
CA ARG A 52 -21.88 -38.41 8.99
C ARG A 52 -21.17 -39.38 8.04
N ASP A 53 -19.97 -39.03 7.62
CA ASP A 53 -19.17 -39.85 6.71
C ASP A 53 -18.62 -41.12 7.39
N GLN A 54 -18.25 -41.03 8.67
CA GLN A 54 -17.88 -42.19 9.49
C GLN A 54 -19.07 -43.17 9.62
N ARG A 55 -20.29 -42.67 9.86
CA ARG A 55 -21.50 -43.50 9.94
C ARG A 55 -21.82 -44.20 8.62
N ARG A 56 -21.69 -43.49 7.50
CA ARG A 56 -21.90 -44.05 6.15
C ARG A 56 -20.84 -45.08 5.79
N ALA A 57 -19.58 -44.83 6.13
CA ALA A 57 -18.50 -45.78 5.92
C ALA A 57 -18.70 -47.07 6.73
N MET A 58 -19.15 -46.96 7.98
CA MET A 58 -19.53 -48.14 8.79
C MET A 58 -20.70 -48.92 8.18
N ALA A 59 -21.74 -48.25 7.71
CA ALA A 59 -22.91 -48.90 7.10
C ALA A 59 -22.56 -49.69 5.83
N LEU A 60 -21.66 -49.17 5.00
CA LEU A 60 -21.16 -49.86 3.81
C LEU A 60 -19.93 -50.75 4.10
N LYS A 61 -19.56 -50.95 5.36
CA LYS A 61 -18.40 -51.76 5.79
C LYS A 61 -17.12 -51.43 5.02
N ILE A 62 -16.84 -50.13 4.86
CA ILE A 62 -15.62 -49.67 4.20
C ILE A 62 -14.41 -50.10 5.05
N PRO A 63 -13.44 -50.85 4.48
CA PRO A 63 -12.30 -51.39 5.23
C PRO A 63 -11.18 -50.36 5.49
N LEU A 64 -11.44 -49.06 5.24
CA LEU A 64 -10.49 -47.95 5.35
C LEU A 64 -11.03 -46.88 6.30
N PRO A 65 -10.21 -46.33 7.20
CA PRO A 65 -10.63 -45.23 8.05
C PRO A 65 -10.76 -43.92 7.24
N ILE A 66 -11.67 -43.04 7.68
CA ILE A 66 -11.96 -41.77 7.00
C ILE A 66 -10.71 -40.88 6.88
N GLU A 67 -9.86 -40.87 7.90
CA GLU A 67 -8.65 -40.05 7.93
C GLU A 67 -7.67 -40.45 6.81
N GLU A 68 -7.50 -41.76 6.58
CA GLU A 68 -6.69 -42.28 5.49
C GLU A 68 -7.29 -41.95 4.11
N ILE A 69 -8.62 -42.08 3.98
CA ILE A 69 -9.33 -41.71 2.73
C ILE A 69 -9.05 -40.24 2.36
N ILE A 70 -8.93 -39.34 3.33
CA ILE A 70 -8.73 -37.90 3.09
C ILE A 70 -7.26 -37.57 2.86
N ASN A 71 -6.36 -38.10 3.69
CA ASN A 71 -4.98 -37.64 3.78
C ASN A 71 -4.00 -38.38 2.87
N LEU A 72 -4.29 -39.61 2.44
CA LEU A 72 -3.34 -40.35 1.60
C LEU A 72 -3.13 -39.64 0.24
N PRO A 73 -1.87 -39.58 -0.23
CA PRO A 73 -1.56 -39.19 -1.60
C PRO A 73 -2.22 -40.16 -2.58
N VAL A 74 -2.42 -39.71 -3.82
CA VAL A 74 -3.28 -40.44 -4.78
C VAL A 74 -2.73 -41.82 -5.14
N ASP A 75 -1.41 -41.96 -5.22
CA ASP A 75 -0.76 -43.20 -5.61
C ASP A 75 -0.93 -44.27 -4.51
N ASP A 76 -0.53 -43.94 -3.28
CA ASP A 76 -0.72 -44.81 -2.11
C ASP A 76 -2.19 -45.14 -1.86
N PHE A 77 -3.09 -44.17 -2.07
CA PHE A 77 -4.53 -44.38 -1.92
C PHE A 77 -5.07 -45.39 -2.94
N ASN A 78 -4.63 -45.31 -4.20
CA ASN A 78 -5.05 -46.26 -5.23
C ASN A 78 -4.49 -47.66 -4.98
N GLU A 79 -3.24 -47.77 -4.52
CA GLU A 79 -2.65 -49.04 -4.12
C GLU A 79 -3.36 -49.64 -2.89
N HIS A 80 -3.76 -48.81 -1.93
CA HIS A 80 -4.52 -49.29 -0.77
C HIS A 80 -5.92 -49.77 -1.18
N LEU A 81 -6.57 -49.09 -2.12
CA LEU A 81 -7.88 -49.49 -2.63
C LEU A 81 -7.84 -50.79 -3.44
N SER A 82 -6.76 -51.05 -4.19
CA SER A 82 -6.65 -52.25 -5.03
C SER A 82 -6.50 -53.56 -4.23
N LYS A 83 -6.15 -53.47 -2.94
CA LYS A 83 -6.07 -54.61 -2.00
C LYS A 83 -7.45 -55.15 -1.59
N TYR A 84 -8.53 -54.41 -1.83
CA TYR A 84 -9.88 -54.78 -1.44
C TYR A 84 -10.81 -54.93 -2.64
N GLN A 85 -11.65 -55.98 -2.62
CA GLN A 85 -12.75 -56.14 -3.58
C GLN A 85 -13.94 -55.29 -3.13
N LEU A 86 -14.04 -54.07 -3.68
CA LEU A 86 -15.08 -53.09 -3.33
C LEU A 86 -16.14 -53.00 -4.43
N ASN A 87 -17.40 -52.84 -4.02
CA ASN A 87 -18.52 -52.59 -4.93
C ASN A 87 -18.55 -51.11 -5.38
N ASP A 88 -19.23 -50.82 -6.49
CA ASP A 88 -19.32 -49.48 -7.08
C ASP A 88 -19.89 -48.45 -6.11
N ALA A 89 -20.89 -48.84 -5.31
CA ALA A 89 -21.47 -47.99 -4.28
C ALA A 89 -20.45 -47.60 -3.19
N GLN A 90 -19.56 -48.52 -2.81
CA GLN A 90 -18.49 -48.26 -1.85
C GLN A 90 -17.45 -47.32 -2.45
N LEU A 91 -17.00 -47.59 -3.68
CA LEU A 91 -16.05 -46.73 -4.38
C LEU A 91 -16.58 -45.30 -4.59
N ALA A 92 -17.86 -45.16 -4.93
CA ALA A 92 -18.52 -43.87 -5.04
C ALA A 92 -18.52 -43.11 -3.71
N LEU A 93 -18.86 -43.79 -2.60
CA LEU A 93 -18.84 -43.19 -1.27
C LEU A 93 -17.41 -42.75 -0.88
N ILE A 94 -16.40 -43.60 -1.07
CA ILE A 94 -15.01 -43.29 -0.72
C ILE A 94 -14.53 -42.04 -1.48
N ARG A 95 -14.77 -41.97 -2.79
CA ARG A 95 -14.39 -40.80 -3.61
C ARG A 95 -15.08 -39.53 -3.11
N ASP A 96 -16.36 -39.62 -2.78
CA ASP A 96 -17.13 -38.48 -2.31
C ASP A 96 -16.69 -37.99 -0.91
N ILE A 97 -16.36 -38.93 -0.01
CA ILE A 97 -15.74 -38.62 1.29
C ILE A 97 -14.41 -37.89 1.09
N ARG A 98 -13.52 -38.44 0.25
CA ARG A 98 -12.21 -37.83 -0.05
C ARG A 98 -12.36 -36.42 -0.64
N ARG A 99 -13.28 -36.25 -1.60
CA ARG A 99 -13.57 -34.95 -2.23
C ARG A 99 -14.04 -33.91 -1.20
N ARG A 100 -14.98 -34.29 -0.33
CA ARG A 100 -15.51 -33.40 0.73
C ARG A 100 -14.46 -33.09 1.80
N GLY A 101 -13.68 -34.08 2.20
CA GLY A 101 -12.56 -33.90 3.14
C GLY A 101 -11.51 -32.93 2.60
N LYS A 102 -11.05 -33.12 1.35
CA LYS A 102 -10.11 -32.19 0.71
C LYS A 102 -10.67 -30.79 0.56
N ASN A 103 -11.96 -30.62 0.23
CA ASN A 103 -12.59 -29.30 0.19
C ASN A 103 -12.61 -28.63 1.57
N LYS A 104 -12.92 -29.39 2.64
CA LYS A 104 -12.86 -28.88 4.01
C LYS A 104 -11.47 -28.36 4.36
N VAL A 105 -10.42 -29.13 4.07
CA VAL A 105 -9.03 -28.73 4.31
C VAL A 105 -8.64 -27.53 3.44
N ALA A 106 -9.01 -27.51 2.17
CA ALA A 106 -8.75 -26.39 1.27
C ALA A 106 -9.42 -25.09 1.77
N ALA A 107 -10.67 -25.15 2.20
CA ALA A 107 -11.39 -24.02 2.77
C ALA A 107 -10.73 -23.53 4.07
N GLN A 108 -10.28 -24.44 4.95
CA GLN A 108 -9.51 -24.09 6.14
C GLN A 108 -8.18 -23.43 5.78
N ASN A 109 -7.43 -23.97 4.82
CA ASN A 109 -6.17 -23.41 4.36
C ASN A 109 -6.34 -22.04 3.70
N CYS A 110 -7.40 -21.83 2.90
CA CYS A 110 -7.73 -20.52 2.34
C CYS A 110 -8.02 -19.49 3.43
N ARG A 111 -8.82 -19.86 4.45
CA ARG A 111 -9.11 -18.98 5.60
C ARG A 111 -7.85 -18.68 6.40
N LYS A 112 -7.02 -19.70 6.65
CA LYS A 112 -5.73 -19.57 7.36
C LYS A 112 -4.82 -18.58 6.64
N ARG A 113 -4.55 -18.79 5.33
CA ARG A 113 -3.73 -17.88 4.53
C ARG A 113 -4.29 -16.46 4.49
N LYS A 114 -5.62 -16.29 4.36
CA LYS A 114 -6.23 -14.97 4.37
C LYS A 114 -5.97 -14.24 5.70
N LEU A 115 -6.09 -14.94 6.82
CA LEU A 115 -5.81 -14.36 8.14
C LEU A 115 -4.32 -14.07 8.33
N GLU A 116 -3.44 -14.97 7.90
CA GLU A 116 -1.98 -14.77 7.94
C GLU A 116 -1.58 -13.53 7.13
N ASN A 117 -2.15 -13.34 5.94
CA ASN A 117 -1.91 -12.16 5.11
C ASN A 117 -2.41 -10.87 5.77
N ILE A 118 -3.59 -10.90 6.40
CA ILE A 118 -4.10 -9.73 7.13
C ILE A 118 -3.12 -9.33 8.24
N VAL A 119 -2.71 -10.29 9.07
CA VAL A 119 -1.74 -10.05 10.16
C VAL A 119 -0.39 -9.58 9.65
N HIS A 120 0.06 -10.11 8.50
CA HIS A 120 1.31 -9.66 7.89
C HIS A 120 1.21 -8.19 7.42
N LEU A 121 0.13 -7.82 6.73
CA LEU A 121 -0.10 -6.46 6.25
C LEU A 121 -0.26 -5.47 7.41
N GLU A 122 -0.93 -5.86 8.50
CA GLU A 122 -1.03 -5.04 9.71
C GLU A 122 0.36 -4.70 10.26
N LYS A 123 1.26 -5.68 10.35
CA LYS A 123 2.65 -5.45 10.78
C LYS A 123 3.42 -4.54 9.82
N GLU A 124 3.25 -4.70 8.51
CA GLU A 124 3.91 -3.83 7.53
C GLU A 124 3.42 -2.37 7.66
N ILE A 125 2.13 -2.16 7.89
CA ILE A 125 1.57 -0.84 8.16
C ILE A 125 2.21 -0.23 9.40
N ASP A 126 2.32 -0.99 10.50
CA ASP A 126 2.93 -0.50 11.74
C ASP A 126 4.39 -0.10 11.55
N LEU A 127 5.17 -0.91 10.82
CA LEU A 127 6.57 -0.63 10.49
C LEU A 127 6.70 0.65 9.65
N LEU A 128 5.91 0.78 8.59
CA LEU A 128 5.92 1.96 7.72
C LEU A 128 5.48 3.22 8.46
N GLN A 129 4.54 3.11 9.40
CA GLN A 129 4.14 4.24 10.24
C GLN A 129 5.28 4.68 11.17
N ALA A 130 5.98 3.74 11.80
CA ALA A 130 7.14 4.04 12.64
C ALA A 130 8.26 4.72 11.84
N GLU A 131 8.57 4.21 10.65
CA GLU A 131 9.57 4.80 9.74
C GLU A 131 9.16 6.22 9.30
N LYS A 132 7.89 6.42 8.94
CA LYS A 132 7.37 7.75 8.59
C LYS A 132 7.55 8.75 9.72
N VAL A 133 7.26 8.35 10.96
CA VAL A 133 7.45 9.22 12.14
C VAL A 133 8.92 9.59 12.30
N GLN A 134 9.83 8.62 12.19
CA GLN A 134 11.26 8.86 12.26
C GLN A 134 11.74 9.84 11.17
N LEU A 135 11.42 9.57 9.91
CA LEU A 135 11.83 10.44 8.79
C LEU A 135 11.24 11.84 8.90
N THR A 136 10.00 11.97 9.40
CA THR A 136 9.37 13.29 9.62
C THR A 136 10.12 14.08 10.70
N ARG A 137 10.55 13.41 11.76
CA ARG A 137 11.38 14.02 12.81
C ARG A 137 12.73 14.47 12.25
N GLU A 138 13.44 13.60 11.55
CA GLU A 138 14.74 13.93 10.93
C GLU A 138 14.63 15.12 9.95
N LYS A 139 13.56 15.14 9.14
CA LYS A 139 13.26 16.27 8.24
C LYS A 139 13.06 17.58 9.00
N SER A 140 12.35 17.54 10.13
CA SER A 140 12.14 18.73 10.99
C SER A 140 13.46 19.22 11.59
N GLU A 141 14.27 18.31 12.14
CA GLU A 141 15.58 18.63 12.72
C GLU A 141 16.52 19.25 11.66
N MET A 142 16.55 18.67 10.46
CA MET A 142 17.31 19.22 9.34
C MET A 142 16.80 20.61 8.92
N GLY A 143 15.47 20.81 8.88
CA GLY A 143 14.86 22.11 8.58
C GLY A 143 15.24 23.20 9.60
N GLN A 144 15.28 22.85 10.89
CA GLN A 144 15.73 23.75 11.96
C GLN A 144 17.21 24.09 11.80
N ASN A 145 18.06 23.09 11.52
CA ASN A 145 19.50 23.29 11.30
C ASN A 145 19.76 24.20 10.10
N LEU A 146 19.07 23.98 8.98
CA LEU A 146 19.15 24.86 7.81
C LEU A 146 18.73 26.29 8.13
N SER A 147 17.63 26.47 8.88
CA SER A 147 17.14 27.79 9.28
C SER A 147 18.14 28.51 10.20
N HIS A 148 18.82 27.77 11.08
CA HIS A 148 19.88 28.30 11.93
C HIS A 148 21.11 28.76 11.13
N LEU A 149 21.59 27.92 10.21
CA LEU A 149 22.73 28.25 9.34
C LEU A 149 22.42 29.44 8.43
N LYS A 150 21.22 29.51 7.86
CA LYS A 150 20.77 30.67 7.08
C LYS A 150 20.84 31.96 7.89
N ARG A 151 20.34 31.96 9.14
CA ARG A 151 20.42 33.12 10.03
C ARG A 151 21.87 33.53 10.33
N LYS A 152 22.76 32.57 10.58
CA LYS A 152 24.20 32.86 10.79
C LYS A 152 24.84 33.50 9.57
N ILE A 153 24.57 32.98 8.37
CA ILE A 153 25.09 33.55 7.12
C ILE A 153 24.60 34.99 6.94
N ILE A 154 23.30 35.24 7.15
CA ILE A 154 22.72 36.59 7.08
C ILE A 154 23.42 37.52 8.08
N ALA A 155 23.55 37.11 9.34
CA ALA A 155 24.23 37.91 10.37
C ALA A 155 25.67 38.26 9.94
N LEU A 156 26.47 37.27 9.53
CA LEU A 156 27.84 37.48 9.08
C LEU A 156 27.92 38.38 7.82
N SER A 157 26.95 38.30 6.92
CA SER A 157 26.90 39.16 5.73
C SER A 157 26.62 40.63 6.06
N LEU A 158 25.86 40.89 7.13
CA LEU A 158 25.57 42.25 7.60
C LEU A 158 26.78 42.88 8.31
N PHE A 159 27.63 42.08 8.97
CA PHE A 159 28.88 42.57 9.56
C PHE A 159 29.97 42.89 8.53
N ARG A 160 29.81 42.51 7.24
CA ARG A 160 30.81 42.74 6.18
C ARG A 160 30.64 44.05 5.41
N CYS A 161 29.97 45.06 5.95
CA CYS A 161 29.90 46.37 5.28
C CYS A 161 30.05 47.55 6.24
N PRO A 162 31.28 48.06 6.46
CA PRO A 162 31.51 49.47 6.70
C PRO A 162 31.71 50.14 5.34
N MET A 163 30.69 50.18 4.47
CA MET A 163 30.70 51.20 3.41
C MET A 163 30.36 52.53 4.08
N SER A 164 31.43 53.25 4.41
CA SER A 164 31.42 54.63 4.90
C SER A 164 30.38 55.49 4.16
N PRO A 165 29.61 56.35 4.85
CA PRO A 165 28.60 57.22 4.23
C PRO A 165 29.19 58.39 3.42
N ALA A 166 30.40 58.25 2.88
CA ALA A 166 31.11 59.30 2.13
C ALA A 166 30.53 59.62 0.74
N TRP A 167 29.42 58.99 0.33
CA TRP A 167 28.75 59.27 -0.96
C TRP A 167 27.46 60.11 -0.83
N LEU A 168 27.13 60.63 0.37
CA LEU A 168 26.03 61.59 0.56
C LEU A 168 26.45 63.07 0.47
N SER A 169 27.67 63.36 -0.01
CA SER A 169 28.10 64.73 -0.30
C SER A 169 28.76 64.79 -1.67
N GLY A 170 27.95 64.90 -2.73
CA GLY A 170 28.48 64.95 -4.08
C GLY A 170 27.47 65.06 -5.22
N CYS A 171 26.24 65.51 -4.96
CA CYS A 171 25.43 66.09 -6.04
C CYS A 171 25.79 67.57 -6.17
N VAL A 172 26.93 67.85 -6.79
CA VAL A 172 27.19 69.17 -7.40
C VAL A 172 27.11 68.99 -8.90
N ALA A 173 26.32 69.86 -9.51
CA ALA A 173 25.85 69.82 -10.87
C ALA A 173 26.96 69.76 -11.92
N GLY A 174 26.67 69.02 -13.00
CA GLY A 174 27.12 69.35 -14.35
C GLY A 174 28.54 68.93 -14.74
N LEU A 175 28.61 68.33 -15.94
CA LEU A 175 29.82 68.07 -16.74
C LEU A 175 30.65 66.83 -16.35
N CYS A 176 30.20 65.65 -16.81
CA CYS A 176 31.14 64.61 -17.23
C CYS A 176 31.04 64.45 -18.75
N SER A 177 31.90 65.19 -19.41
CA SER A 177 32.28 65.02 -20.81
C SER A 177 32.85 63.63 -21.05
N VAL A 178 32.56 63.12 -22.23
CA VAL A 178 33.02 61.87 -22.84
C VAL A 178 34.52 61.62 -22.61
N THR A 179 34.86 60.46 -22.05
CA THR A 179 36.14 59.79 -22.28
C THR A 179 35.88 58.45 -22.96
N PRO A 180 36.45 58.18 -24.15
CA PRO A 180 36.43 56.86 -24.76
C PRO A 180 37.78 56.18 -24.55
N PHE A 181 37.82 55.01 -23.91
CA PHE A 181 38.77 53.94 -24.27
C PHE A 181 38.42 52.63 -23.55
N SER A 182 37.92 51.68 -24.35
CA SER A 182 38.19 50.24 -24.31
C SER A 182 37.69 49.39 -23.13
N ASP A 183 36.67 48.59 -23.46
CA ASP A 183 36.49 47.18 -23.08
C ASP A 183 36.97 46.73 -21.70
N VAL A 184 36.04 46.64 -20.75
CA VAL A 184 35.47 45.36 -20.31
C VAL A 184 34.03 45.63 -19.86
N GLN A 185 33.08 45.33 -20.73
CA GLN A 185 31.67 45.34 -20.38
C GLN A 185 31.35 44.28 -19.31
N CYS A 186 30.44 44.68 -18.43
CA CYS A 186 29.35 43.86 -17.90
C CYS A 186 29.71 42.50 -17.31
N GLN A 187 29.83 42.41 -15.97
CA GLN A 187 29.15 41.34 -15.22
C GLN A 187 29.12 41.46 -13.68
N ILE A 188 28.95 42.64 -13.06
CA ILE A 188 28.57 42.66 -11.62
C ILE A 188 27.54 43.77 -11.34
N VAL A 189 26.50 43.86 -12.17
CA VAL A 189 25.25 44.52 -11.78
C VAL A 189 24.10 43.58 -12.11
N THR A 190 24.07 42.46 -11.40
CA THR A 190 22.80 41.81 -11.07
C THR A 190 22.58 42.10 -9.60
N CYS A 191 21.95 43.25 -9.34
CA CYS A 191 21.35 43.53 -8.05
C CYS A 191 20.61 42.27 -7.60
N LEU A 192 20.96 41.79 -6.40
CA LEU A 192 20.18 40.81 -5.66
C LEU A 192 18.71 41.21 -5.75
N ARG A 193 17.97 40.54 -6.63
CA ARG A 193 16.52 40.44 -6.53
C ARG A 193 16.20 39.99 -5.09
N PRO A 194 15.23 40.59 -4.41
CA PRO A 194 14.72 40.03 -3.17
C PRO A 194 14.20 38.63 -3.49
N TRP A 195 14.83 37.61 -2.90
CA TRP A 195 14.31 36.24 -2.96
C TRP A 195 13.06 36.19 -2.08
N ILE A 196 11.92 36.57 -2.65
CA ILE A 196 10.59 36.33 -2.09
C ILE A 196 10.31 34.84 -2.31
N PRO A 197 10.16 34.00 -1.28
CA PRO A 197 9.73 32.62 -1.45
C PRO A 197 8.25 32.65 -1.86
N ARG A 198 7.97 32.28 -3.10
CA ARG A 198 6.62 32.11 -3.62
C ARG A 198 6.25 30.63 -3.48
N ASP A 199 5.94 30.18 -2.27
CA ASP A 199 5.32 28.87 -2.03
C ASP A 199 4.26 28.96 -0.92
N HIS A 200 3.16 29.66 -1.24
CA HIS A 200 1.82 29.43 -0.69
C HIS A 200 0.79 30.15 -1.57
N MET A 201 0.55 29.64 -2.78
CA MET A 201 -0.66 30.00 -3.53
C MET A 201 -1.72 28.94 -3.25
N SER A 202 -2.66 29.32 -2.39
CA SER A 202 -3.93 28.64 -2.18
C SER A 202 -4.75 28.66 -3.48
N PRO A 203 -5.42 27.57 -3.89
CA PRO A 203 -6.25 27.53 -5.09
C PRO A 203 -7.66 28.02 -4.75
N PHE A 204 -7.88 29.33 -4.72
CA PHE A 204 -9.21 29.91 -4.73
C PHE A 204 -9.18 31.19 -5.57
N LEU A 205 -10.16 31.34 -6.46
CA LEU A 205 -10.34 32.36 -7.51
C LEU A 205 -9.74 32.04 -8.90
N GLN A 206 -10.37 31.08 -9.58
CA GLN A 206 -10.72 31.22 -10.99
C GLN A 206 -12.21 30.95 -11.14
N ALA A 207 -13.01 32.00 -10.97
CA ALA A 207 -14.42 32.04 -11.38
C ALA A 207 -14.80 33.52 -11.57
N THR A 208 -14.59 34.01 -12.79
CA THR A 208 -15.36 35.09 -13.46
C THR A 208 -15.07 34.98 -14.94
#